data_AF-G0MFJ6-F1
#
_entry.id   AF-G0MFJ6-F1
#
_cell.length_a   1.000
_cell.length_b   1.000
_cell.length_c   1.000
_cell.angle_alpha   90.00
_cell.angle_beta   90.00
_cell.angle_gamma   90.00
#
_symmetry.space_group_name_H-M   'P 1'
#
loop_
_entity.id
_entity.type
_entity.pdbx_description
1 polymer ?
#
loop_
_entity_poly.entity_id
_entity_poly.type
_entity_poly.pdbx_seq_one_letter_code
_entity_poly.pdbx_strand_id
1 'polypeptide(L)'
;MTVELFKEILTEPALKDFALLYLDKGEIDEECLNMAMETATARRKRDLYIIGTKVPENYYHENAFKFNDVVYCYSKWVRIEHLFTLKNTFGCTLERHSLTGSDVNTFIKFWIHNDQDMVRALRLTMSATFQPAVLFDGVIVLEGRRRNLPFYLFVANPMKQRKYQIMGVVREKDEIHLYSSGKDQPIRCDNFVAEAFEPEYEVLLILNKRKELEDELERIQNLLETNQDQNMVEKKNDISRELQSVSVELDNYKLVLRDGIYRYM
;
A
#
# COMPACT_ATOMS: atom_id res chain seq x y z
N MET A 1 -22.56 -3.43 -27.33
CA MET A 1 -21.61 -4.31 -28.03
C MET A 1 -22.07 -5.74 -27.78
N THR A 2 -22.10 -6.61 -28.78
CA THR A 2 -22.46 -8.03 -28.54
C THR A 2 -21.23 -8.80 -28.07
N VAL A 3 -21.44 -9.91 -27.36
CA VAL A 3 -20.37 -10.82 -26.91
C VAL A 3 -19.55 -11.31 -28.10
N GLU A 4 -20.20 -11.65 -29.21
CA GLU A 4 -19.53 -12.16 -30.42
C GLU A 4 -18.59 -11.12 -31.02
N LEU A 5 -19.03 -9.86 -31.13
CA LEU A 5 -18.20 -8.78 -31.67
C LEU A 5 -17.02 -8.49 -30.72
N PHE A 6 -17.25 -8.49 -29.41
CA PHE A 6 -16.17 -8.28 -28.44
C PHE A 6 -15.11 -9.39 -28.52
N LYS A 7 -15.56 -10.64 -28.64
CA LYS A 7 -14.71 -11.80 -28.86
C LYS A 7 -13.91 -11.70 -30.15
N GLU A 8 -14.54 -11.30 -31.24
CA GLU A 8 -13.88 -11.10 -32.53
C GLU A 8 -12.76 -10.06 -32.39
N ILE A 9 -13.02 -8.91 -31.77
CA ILE A 9 -12.02 -7.86 -31.53
C ILE A 9 -10.85 -8.36 -30.69
N LEU A 10 -11.11 -9.06 -29.57
CA LEU A 10 -10.05 -9.52 -28.66
C LEU A 10 -9.21 -10.67 -29.25
N THR A 11 -9.76 -11.41 -30.21
CA THR A 11 -9.08 -12.55 -30.85
C THR A 11 -8.49 -12.22 -32.21
N GLU A 12 -8.82 -11.06 -32.78
CA GLU A 12 -8.27 -10.56 -34.04
C GLU A 12 -6.73 -10.58 -33.99
N PRO A 13 -6.07 -11.37 -34.86
CA PRO A 13 -4.62 -11.49 -34.89
C PRO A 13 -3.88 -10.15 -34.96
N ALA A 14 -4.41 -9.17 -35.70
CA ALA A 14 -3.84 -7.83 -35.80
C ALA A 14 -3.90 -7.03 -34.48
N LEU A 15 -4.83 -7.36 -33.59
CA LEU A 15 -5.05 -6.67 -32.31
C LEU A 15 -4.51 -7.46 -31.11
N LYS A 16 -4.18 -8.75 -31.28
CA LYS A 16 -3.77 -9.66 -30.19
C LYS A 16 -2.63 -9.14 -29.32
N ASP A 17 -1.74 -8.30 -29.84
CA ASP A 17 -0.62 -7.70 -29.09
C ASP A 17 -0.85 -6.22 -28.73
N PHE A 18 -2.04 -5.87 -28.26
CA PHE A 18 -2.31 -4.53 -27.70
C PHE A 18 -1.62 -4.28 -26.34
N ALA A 19 -1.20 -3.04 -26.08
CA ALA A 19 -0.62 -2.65 -24.78
C ALA A 19 -1.67 -2.26 -23.73
N LEU A 20 -2.77 -1.64 -24.17
CA LEU A 20 -3.84 -1.10 -23.34
C LEU A 20 -5.19 -1.58 -23.88
N LEU A 21 -6.03 -2.11 -23.00
CA LEU A 21 -7.47 -2.28 -23.24
C LEU A 21 -8.21 -1.14 -22.54
N TYR A 22 -8.95 -0.36 -23.32
CA TYR A 22 -9.72 0.78 -22.82
C TYR A 22 -11.22 0.53 -23.08
N LEU A 23 -12.00 0.43 -22.02
CA LEU A 23 -13.45 0.29 -22.06
C LEU A 23 -14.08 1.63 -21.64
N ASP A 24 -14.52 2.42 -22.62
CA ASP A 24 -15.13 3.74 -22.41
C ASP A 24 -16.66 3.68 -22.47
N LYS A 25 -17.31 4.14 -21.40
CA LYS A 25 -18.77 4.36 -21.32
C LYS A 25 -19.65 3.12 -21.55
N GLY A 26 -20.92 3.25 -21.18
CA GLY A 26 -21.92 2.20 -21.38
C GLY A 26 -21.90 1.14 -20.28
N GLU A 27 -22.36 -0.06 -20.61
CA GLU A 27 -22.43 -1.20 -19.71
C GLU A 27 -21.73 -2.40 -20.37
N ILE A 28 -21.06 -3.21 -19.56
CA ILE A 28 -20.44 -4.46 -20.00
C ILE A 28 -21.05 -5.61 -19.21
N ASP A 29 -21.47 -6.67 -19.90
CA ASP A 29 -21.93 -7.88 -19.24
C ASP A 29 -20.74 -8.69 -18.68
N GLU A 30 -21.07 -9.64 -17.82
CA GLU A 30 -20.07 -10.47 -17.14
C GLU A 30 -19.27 -11.33 -18.11
N GLU A 31 -19.89 -11.83 -19.19
CA GLU A 31 -19.21 -12.68 -20.17
C GLU A 31 -18.13 -11.91 -20.93
N CYS A 32 -18.46 -10.73 -21.47
CA CYS A 32 -17.50 -9.83 -22.09
C CYS A 32 -16.40 -9.43 -21.08
N LEU A 33 -16.76 -9.10 -19.84
CA LEU A 33 -15.79 -8.67 -18.85
C LEU A 33 -14.81 -9.81 -18.49
N ASN A 34 -15.29 -11.05 -18.36
CA ASN A 34 -14.43 -12.22 -18.16
C ASN A 34 -13.42 -12.35 -19.31
N MET A 35 -13.87 -12.19 -20.56
CA MET A 35 -12.97 -12.20 -21.71
C MET A 35 -11.90 -11.11 -21.64
N ALA A 36 -12.25 -9.90 -21.18
CA ALA A 36 -11.30 -8.82 -20.96
C ALA A 36 -10.27 -9.19 -19.87
N MET A 37 -10.72 -9.79 -18.77
CA MET A 37 -9.84 -10.18 -17.66
C MET A 37 -8.87 -11.30 -18.04
N GLU A 38 -9.28 -12.24 -18.91
CA GLU A 38 -8.39 -13.28 -19.44
C GLU A 38 -7.19 -12.72 -20.21
N THR A 39 -7.28 -11.50 -20.74
CA THR A 39 -6.15 -10.85 -21.42
C THR A 39 -4.98 -10.53 -20.48
N ALA A 40 -5.20 -10.51 -19.16
CA ALA A 40 -4.15 -10.34 -18.15
C ALA A 40 -3.16 -11.50 -18.12
N THR A 41 -3.55 -12.68 -18.59
CA THR A 41 -2.69 -13.89 -18.65
C THR A 41 -1.68 -13.85 -19.80
N ALA A 42 -1.69 -12.77 -20.60
CA ALA A 42 -0.76 -12.61 -21.71
C ALA A 42 0.70 -12.59 -21.25
N ARG A 43 1.61 -12.97 -22.16
CA ARG A 43 3.07 -13.05 -21.91
C ARG A 43 3.66 -11.76 -21.34
N ARG A 44 3.08 -10.61 -21.69
CA ARG A 44 3.38 -9.31 -21.11
C ARG A 44 2.17 -8.79 -20.36
N LYS A 45 2.40 -8.21 -19.18
CA LYS A 45 1.35 -7.49 -18.47
C LYS A 45 0.87 -6.32 -19.33
N ARG A 46 -0.45 -6.20 -19.44
CA ARG A 46 -1.14 -5.15 -20.18
C ARG A 46 -1.71 -4.12 -19.20
N ASP A 47 -2.11 -2.98 -19.74
CA ASP A 47 -2.89 -2.00 -18.99
C ASP A 47 -4.39 -2.20 -19.26
N LEU A 48 -5.23 -1.98 -18.25
CA LEU A 48 -6.68 -2.09 -18.36
C LEU A 48 -7.35 -0.86 -17.75
N TYR A 49 -8.00 -0.06 -18.58
CA TYR A 49 -8.76 1.11 -18.15
C TYR A 49 -10.25 0.89 -18.42
N ILE A 50 -11.05 0.85 -17.36
CA ILE A 50 -12.51 0.81 -17.42
C ILE A 50 -13.03 2.14 -16.89
N ILE A 51 -13.32 3.03 -17.83
CA ILE A 51 -13.66 4.43 -17.55
C ILE A 51 -15.06 4.69 -18.07
N GLY A 52 -15.96 5.18 -17.21
CA GLY A 52 -17.35 5.41 -17.60
C GLY A 52 -18.20 4.16 -17.88
N THR A 53 -17.59 2.97 -17.98
CA THR A 53 -18.27 1.70 -18.20
C THR A 53 -18.76 1.09 -16.89
N LYS A 54 -20.04 0.75 -16.81
CA LYS A 54 -20.65 0.11 -15.63
C LYS A 54 -20.29 -1.37 -15.58
N VAL A 55 -19.69 -1.79 -14.48
CA VAL A 55 -19.35 -3.18 -14.16
C VAL A 55 -20.48 -3.80 -13.32
N PRO A 56 -20.79 -5.10 -13.47
CA PRO A 56 -21.75 -5.79 -12.60
C PRO A 56 -21.40 -5.64 -11.10
N GLU A 57 -22.39 -5.35 -10.26
CA GLU A 57 -22.14 -4.94 -8.86
C GLU A 57 -21.45 -6.00 -7.98
N ASN A 58 -21.67 -7.28 -8.28
CA ASN A 58 -21.08 -8.40 -7.55
C ASN A 58 -19.99 -9.11 -8.34
N TYR A 59 -19.43 -8.45 -9.35
CA TYR A 59 -18.39 -9.02 -10.19
C TYR A 59 -17.18 -9.48 -9.37
N TYR A 60 -16.63 -10.62 -9.75
CA TYR A 60 -15.40 -11.13 -9.20
C TYR A 60 -14.65 -11.88 -10.30
N HIS A 61 -13.35 -11.61 -10.42
CA HIS A 61 -12.49 -12.35 -11.32
C HIS A 61 -11.06 -12.40 -10.75
N GLU A 62 -10.45 -13.58 -10.75
CA GLU A 62 -9.11 -13.75 -10.18
C GLU A 62 -8.02 -12.92 -10.88
N ASN A 63 -8.24 -12.60 -12.16
CA ASN A 63 -7.31 -11.83 -13.00
C ASN A 63 -7.52 -10.31 -12.92
N ALA A 64 -8.53 -9.82 -12.19
CA ALA A 64 -8.93 -8.41 -12.19
C ALA A 64 -7.82 -7.42 -11.79
N PHE A 65 -6.82 -7.86 -11.02
CA PHE A 65 -5.71 -7.01 -10.55
C PHE A 65 -4.34 -7.52 -11.02
N LYS A 66 -4.31 -8.43 -12.01
CA LYS A 66 -3.06 -9.00 -12.58
C LYS A 66 -2.47 -8.16 -13.74
N PHE A 67 -3.05 -7.00 -14.04
CA PHE A 67 -2.58 -6.03 -15.04
C PHE A 67 -1.32 -5.27 -14.57
N ASN A 68 -0.67 -4.56 -15.48
CA ASN A 68 0.45 -3.66 -15.16
C ASN A 68 -0.07 -2.35 -14.58
N ASP A 69 -0.97 -1.67 -15.27
CA ASP A 69 -1.71 -0.53 -14.76
C ASP A 69 -3.22 -0.76 -14.90
N VAL A 70 -3.98 -0.46 -13.86
CA VAL A 70 -5.43 -0.72 -13.83
C VAL A 70 -6.21 0.49 -13.32
N VAL A 71 -7.26 0.86 -14.04
CA VAL A 71 -8.16 1.97 -13.66
C VAL A 71 -9.60 1.48 -13.68
N TYR A 72 -10.29 1.65 -12.54
CA TYR A 72 -11.70 1.32 -12.39
C TYR A 72 -12.47 2.55 -11.86
N CYS A 73 -13.20 3.25 -12.73
CA CYS A 73 -13.98 4.44 -12.33
C CYS A 73 -15.26 4.11 -11.53
N TYR A 74 -15.86 2.95 -11.80
CA TYR A 74 -17.03 2.43 -11.08
C TYR A 74 -16.65 1.15 -10.36
N SER A 75 -15.97 1.30 -9.22
CA SER A 75 -15.30 0.20 -8.52
C SER A 75 -16.00 -0.26 -7.24
N LYS A 76 -17.31 -0.06 -7.10
CA LYS A 76 -18.08 -0.51 -5.92
C LYS A 76 -18.03 -2.03 -5.68
N TRP A 77 -17.81 -2.81 -6.73
CA TRP A 77 -17.64 -4.26 -6.69
C TRP A 77 -16.27 -4.67 -6.11
N VAL A 78 -15.29 -3.76 -6.09
CA VAL A 78 -13.96 -4.00 -5.55
C VAL A 78 -14.01 -4.06 -4.03
N ARG A 79 -13.66 -5.24 -3.52
CA ARG A 79 -13.39 -5.51 -2.11
C ARG A 79 -11.90 -5.49 -1.80
N ILE A 80 -11.53 -5.38 -0.52
CA ILE A 80 -10.14 -5.31 -0.06
C ILE A 80 -9.32 -6.54 -0.48
N GLU A 81 -9.92 -7.72 -0.55
CA GLU A 81 -9.23 -8.97 -0.91
C GLU A 81 -8.61 -8.89 -2.30
N HIS A 82 -9.20 -8.12 -3.20
CA HIS A 82 -8.61 -7.88 -4.51
C HIS A 82 -7.28 -7.13 -4.42
N LEU A 83 -7.16 -6.16 -3.51
CA LEU A 83 -5.91 -5.42 -3.32
C LEU A 83 -4.79 -6.35 -2.81
N PHE A 84 -5.11 -7.40 -2.05
CA PHE A 84 -4.13 -8.39 -1.61
C PHE A 84 -3.56 -9.24 -2.76
N THR A 85 -4.25 -9.28 -3.91
CA THR A 85 -3.79 -10.00 -5.10
C THR A 85 -2.80 -9.20 -5.96
N LEU A 86 -2.61 -7.91 -5.66
CA LEU A 86 -1.67 -7.05 -6.37
C LEU A 86 -0.25 -7.62 -6.24
N LYS A 87 0.42 -7.79 -7.37
CA LYS A 87 1.77 -8.37 -7.44
C LYS A 87 2.55 -7.71 -8.55
N ASN A 88 3.56 -6.93 -8.17
CA ASN A 88 4.42 -6.15 -9.05
C ASN A 88 3.59 -5.35 -10.07
N THR A 89 2.57 -4.67 -9.58
CA THR A 89 1.68 -3.80 -10.36
C THR A 89 2.26 -2.40 -10.41
N PHE A 90 2.28 -1.77 -11.58
CA PHE A 90 2.72 -0.38 -11.72
C PHE A 90 1.72 0.58 -11.07
N GLY A 91 0.46 0.51 -11.48
CA GLY A 91 -0.59 1.42 -11.01
C GLY A 91 -1.90 0.72 -10.75
N CYS A 92 -2.63 1.19 -9.75
CA CYS A 92 -4.00 0.82 -9.49
C CYS A 92 -4.78 2.07 -9.08
N THR A 93 -5.80 2.43 -9.83
CA THR A 93 -6.67 3.57 -9.55
C THR A 93 -8.10 3.08 -9.37
N LEU A 94 -8.67 3.35 -8.20
CA LEU A 94 -10.06 3.05 -7.88
C LEU A 94 -10.80 4.35 -7.62
N GLU A 95 -11.82 4.63 -8.42
CA GLU A 95 -12.78 5.69 -8.16
C GLU A 95 -14.13 5.09 -7.78
N ARG A 96 -14.93 5.84 -7.03
CA ARG A 96 -16.30 5.44 -6.60
C ARG A 96 -16.34 4.01 -6.04
N HIS A 97 -15.38 3.67 -5.16
CA HIS A 97 -15.33 2.39 -4.44
C HIS A 97 -16.10 2.43 -3.13
N SER A 98 -16.22 1.25 -2.50
CA SER A 98 -16.82 1.08 -1.17
C SER A 98 -15.79 0.91 -0.05
N LEU A 99 -14.48 0.95 -0.35
CA LEU A 99 -13.41 0.82 0.65
C LEU A 99 -13.44 1.96 1.68
N THR A 100 -13.30 1.59 2.94
CA THR A 100 -13.24 2.47 4.10
C THR A 100 -11.79 2.79 4.50
N GLY A 101 -11.61 3.77 5.40
CA GLY A 101 -10.29 4.04 5.99
C GLY A 101 -9.71 2.83 6.73
N SER A 102 -10.57 2.01 7.34
CA SER A 102 -10.16 0.75 7.97
C SER A 102 -9.66 -0.27 6.94
N ASP A 103 -10.31 -0.36 5.78
CA ASP A 103 -9.85 -1.26 4.71
C ASP A 103 -8.47 -0.84 4.19
N VAL A 104 -8.25 0.47 4.04
CA VAL A 104 -6.93 1.00 3.64
C VAL A 104 -5.88 0.74 4.72
N ASN A 105 -6.21 0.87 6.00
CA ASN A 105 -5.31 0.50 7.10
C ASN A 105 -4.95 -1.00 7.05
N THR A 106 -5.92 -1.87 6.83
CA THR A 106 -5.69 -3.31 6.66
C THR A 106 -4.79 -3.59 5.47
N PHE A 107 -4.98 -2.90 4.34
CA PHE A 107 -4.08 -2.98 3.18
C PHE A 107 -2.65 -2.52 3.52
N ILE A 108 -2.49 -1.41 4.23
CA ILE A 108 -1.17 -0.91 4.66
C ILE A 108 -0.47 -1.95 5.53
N LYS A 109 -1.15 -2.50 6.54
CA LYS A 109 -0.61 -3.55 7.41
C LYS A 109 -0.23 -4.80 6.61
N PHE A 110 -1.06 -5.20 5.65
CA PHE A 110 -0.74 -6.31 4.75
C PHE A 110 0.51 -6.01 3.92
N TRP A 111 0.61 -4.82 3.33
CA TRP A 111 1.77 -4.38 2.54
C TRP A 111 3.06 -4.34 3.36
N ILE A 112 3.03 -3.93 4.62
CA ILE A 112 4.20 -3.91 5.51
C ILE A 112 4.79 -5.32 5.70
N HIS A 113 3.92 -6.33 5.86
CA HIS A 113 4.33 -7.70 6.17
C HIS A 113 4.51 -8.60 4.95
N ASN A 114 4.01 -8.17 3.78
CA ASN A 114 4.12 -8.91 2.52
C ASN A 114 5.59 -9.00 2.06
N ASP A 115 5.98 -10.17 1.59
CA ASP A 115 7.34 -10.45 1.11
C ASP A 115 7.57 -10.01 -0.35
N GLN A 116 6.51 -9.64 -1.07
CA GLN A 116 6.55 -9.25 -2.47
C GLN A 116 6.19 -7.77 -2.65
N ASP A 117 6.78 -7.16 -3.68
CA ASP A 117 6.37 -5.84 -4.15
C ASP A 117 4.95 -5.92 -4.73
N MET A 118 3.97 -5.31 -4.08
CA MET A 118 2.56 -5.39 -4.50
C MET A 118 2.22 -4.39 -5.61
N VAL A 119 2.38 -3.10 -5.32
CA VAL A 119 1.98 -2.00 -6.22
C VAL A 119 2.89 -0.79 -6.03
N ARG A 120 3.24 -0.09 -7.12
CA ARG A 120 4.05 1.13 -7.05
C ARG A 120 3.24 2.38 -6.77
N ALA A 121 2.04 2.49 -7.33
CA ALA A 121 1.11 3.59 -7.10
C ALA A 121 -0.31 3.04 -6.92
N LEU A 122 -0.91 3.28 -5.76
CA LEU A 122 -2.32 3.03 -5.50
C LEU A 122 -3.03 4.35 -5.27
N ARG A 123 -4.05 4.65 -6.07
CA ARG A 123 -4.87 5.86 -5.99
C ARG A 123 -6.29 5.49 -5.65
N LEU A 124 -6.82 6.15 -4.62
CA LEU A 124 -8.15 5.89 -4.08
C LEU A 124 -8.88 7.22 -3.92
N THR A 125 -10.04 7.36 -4.57
CA THR A 125 -10.93 8.50 -4.33
C THR A 125 -11.61 8.34 -2.97
N MET A 126 -11.28 9.22 -2.03
CA MET A 126 -11.82 9.23 -0.67
C MET A 126 -12.89 10.31 -0.55
N SER A 127 -14.16 9.89 -0.54
CA SER A 127 -15.31 10.79 -0.37
C SER A 127 -15.43 11.40 1.04
N ALA A 128 -14.71 10.86 2.02
CA ALA A 128 -14.72 11.29 3.41
C ALA A 128 -13.52 12.19 3.76
N THR A 129 -13.64 12.94 4.86
CA THR A 129 -12.51 13.68 5.46
C THR A 129 -11.34 12.73 5.70
N PHE A 130 -10.13 13.16 5.33
CA PHE A 130 -8.91 12.41 5.61
C PHE A 130 -8.74 12.24 7.12
N GLN A 131 -8.73 10.99 7.58
CA GLN A 131 -8.64 10.62 9.00
C GLN A 131 -7.35 9.81 9.24
N PRO A 132 -6.20 10.49 9.47
CA PRO A 132 -4.93 9.81 9.70
C PRO A 132 -4.99 8.79 10.84
N ALA A 133 -5.71 9.10 11.91
CA ALA A 133 -5.87 8.23 13.07
C ALA A 133 -6.51 6.87 12.73
N VAL A 134 -7.40 6.81 11.73
CA VAL A 134 -8.00 5.54 11.27
C VAL A 134 -7.08 4.85 10.26
N LEU A 135 -6.51 5.61 9.32
CA LEU A 135 -5.65 5.09 8.26
C LEU A 135 -4.37 4.45 8.78
N PHE A 136 -3.81 5.02 9.84
CA PHE A 136 -2.50 4.64 10.39
C PHE A 136 -2.58 4.00 11.76
N ASP A 137 -3.78 3.58 12.20
CA ASP A 137 -3.94 2.89 13.48
C ASP A 137 -3.02 1.65 13.56
N GLY A 138 -2.24 1.59 14.63
CA GLY A 138 -1.24 0.52 14.85
C GLY A 138 -0.07 0.50 13.86
N VAL A 139 0.19 1.59 13.12
CA VAL A 139 1.33 1.71 12.19
C VAL A 139 2.27 2.80 12.68
N ILE A 140 3.58 2.52 12.70
CA ILE A 140 4.60 3.53 12.96
C ILE A 140 4.74 4.41 11.71
N VAL A 141 4.35 5.69 11.84
CA VAL A 141 4.35 6.65 10.74
C VAL A 141 5.22 7.87 11.07
N LEU A 142 6.04 8.27 10.11
CA LEU A 142 6.83 9.49 10.14
C LEU A 142 6.34 10.46 9.06
N GLU A 143 6.07 11.71 9.42
CA GLU A 143 5.79 12.77 8.45
C GLU A 143 7.10 13.29 7.86
N GLY A 144 7.35 12.94 6.59
CA GLY A 144 8.34 13.62 5.76
C GLY A 144 7.71 14.78 5.00
N ARG A 145 8.52 15.75 4.56
CA ARG A 145 8.05 16.85 3.71
C ARG A 145 8.90 16.96 2.47
N ARG A 146 8.26 17.03 1.31
CA ARG A 146 8.89 17.38 0.03
C ARG A 146 7.99 18.36 -0.70
N ARG A 147 8.55 19.47 -1.21
CA ARG A 147 7.81 20.55 -1.89
C ARG A 147 6.60 21.07 -1.09
N ASN A 148 6.74 21.20 0.23
CA ASN A 148 5.67 21.60 1.17
C ASN A 148 4.46 20.63 1.24
N LEU A 149 4.54 19.46 0.63
CA LEU A 149 3.55 18.42 0.75
C LEU A 149 3.96 17.43 1.85
N PRO A 150 3.05 17.09 2.79
CA PRO A 150 3.30 16.06 3.77
C PRO A 150 3.24 14.68 3.11
N PHE A 151 4.23 13.86 3.41
CA PHE A 151 4.29 12.45 3.11
C PHE A 151 4.19 11.68 4.42
N TYR A 152 3.18 10.85 4.57
CA TYR A 152 3.08 9.93 5.70
C TYR A 152 3.81 8.64 5.34
N LEU A 153 4.99 8.46 5.91
CA LEU A 153 5.93 7.42 5.53
C LEU A 153 5.87 6.26 6.53
N PHE A 154 5.94 5.05 6.00
CA PHE A 154 6.16 3.82 6.77
C PHE A 154 6.99 2.84 5.94
N VAL A 155 7.61 1.89 6.62
CA VAL A 155 8.58 0.96 6.00
C VAL A 155 8.03 -0.46 5.95
N ALA A 156 8.58 -1.21 5.01
CA ALA A 156 8.53 -2.66 4.99
C ALA A 156 8.99 -3.25 6.31
N ASN A 157 8.55 -4.48 6.57
CA ASN A 157 9.34 -5.36 7.41
C ASN A 157 10.74 -5.56 6.76
N PRO A 158 11.84 -5.12 7.42
CA PRO A 158 13.18 -5.14 6.84
C PRO A 158 13.73 -6.57 6.68
N MET A 159 13.13 -7.57 7.32
CA MET A 159 13.47 -8.99 7.15
C MET A 159 13.00 -9.55 5.79
N LYS A 160 12.22 -8.79 5.02
CA LYS A 160 11.73 -9.18 3.70
C LYS A 160 12.61 -8.54 2.62
N GLN A 161 13.12 -9.38 1.72
CA GLN A 161 13.87 -8.91 0.56
C GLN A 161 12.90 -8.45 -0.54
N ARG A 162 12.63 -7.15 -0.60
CA ARG A 162 11.81 -6.54 -1.65
C ARG A 162 12.42 -5.25 -2.19
N LYS A 163 12.02 -4.87 -3.40
CA LYS A 163 12.57 -3.70 -4.07
C LYS A 163 12.08 -2.39 -3.45
N TYR A 164 10.83 -2.34 -3.01
CA TYR A 164 10.22 -1.14 -2.47
C TYR A 164 10.15 -1.20 -0.93
N GLN A 165 11.14 -0.62 -0.25
CA GLN A 165 11.20 -0.68 1.21
C GLN A 165 10.37 0.40 1.92
N ILE A 166 9.98 1.48 1.23
CA ILE A 166 9.21 2.58 1.82
C ILE A 166 7.92 2.82 1.04
N MET A 167 6.86 3.18 1.76
CA MET A 167 5.63 3.69 1.17
C MET A 167 5.29 5.05 1.78
N GLY A 168 5.01 6.00 0.89
CA GLY A 168 4.54 7.33 1.26
C GLY A 168 3.09 7.51 0.86
N VAL A 169 2.29 8.01 1.81
CA VAL A 169 0.91 8.42 1.55
C VAL A 169 0.85 9.93 1.43
N VAL A 170 0.32 10.40 0.31
CA VAL A 170 0.08 11.82 0.03
C VAL A 170 -1.41 12.00 -0.19
N ARG A 171 -1.95 13.09 0.33
CA ARG A 171 -3.32 13.49 0.04
C ARG A 171 -3.31 14.57 -1.03
N GLU A 172 -4.06 14.34 -2.11
CA GLU A 172 -4.29 15.32 -3.16
C GLU A 172 -5.80 15.51 -3.33
N LYS A 173 -6.32 16.70 -2.98
CA LYS A 173 -7.76 17.01 -3.04
C LYS A 173 -8.64 15.97 -2.32
N ASP A 174 -9.42 15.21 -3.07
CA ASP A 174 -10.35 14.14 -2.67
C ASP A 174 -9.75 12.74 -2.86
N GLU A 175 -8.44 12.65 -3.10
CA GLU A 175 -7.74 11.39 -3.32
C GLU A 175 -6.63 11.17 -2.29
N ILE A 176 -6.37 9.90 -2.00
CA ILE A 176 -5.15 9.47 -1.33
C ILE A 176 -4.32 8.64 -2.29
N HIS A 177 -3.02 8.95 -2.33
CA HIS A 177 -2.05 8.32 -3.20
C HIS A 177 -1.04 7.61 -2.31
N LEU A 178 -0.93 6.30 -2.46
CA LEU A 178 0.07 5.48 -1.80
C LEU A 178 1.13 5.13 -2.83
N TYR A 179 2.36 5.59 -2.59
CA TYR A 179 3.48 5.37 -3.49
C TYR A 179 4.55 4.52 -2.81
N SER A 180 4.94 3.40 -3.43
CA SER A 180 6.06 2.60 -2.95
C SER A 180 7.35 2.91 -3.72
N SER A 181 8.46 3.03 -3.01
CA SER A 181 9.79 3.20 -3.62
C SER A 181 10.87 2.44 -2.85
N GLY A 182 12.04 2.32 -3.49
CA GLY A 182 13.25 1.96 -2.76
C GLY A 182 13.66 3.10 -1.83
N LYS A 183 14.39 2.79 -0.76
CA LYS A 183 14.85 3.78 0.24
C LYS A 183 15.67 4.93 -0.37
N ASP A 184 16.47 4.60 -1.39
CA ASP A 184 17.39 5.48 -2.12
C ASP A 184 16.79 6.00 -3.44
N GLN A 185 15.54 5.65 -3.73
CA GLN A 185 14.89 5.98 -4.99
C GLN A 185 13.86 7.10 -4.80
N PRO A 186 13.79 8.05 -5.75
CA PRO A 186 12.76 9.09 -5.70
C PRO A 186 11.36 8.51 -5.90
N ILE A 187 10.36 9.15 -5.28
CA ILE A 187 8.96 8.83 -5.53
C ILE A 187 8.46 9.67 -6.72
N ARG A 188 8.01 9.00 -7.78
CA ARG A 188 7.36 9.66 -8.93
C ARG A 188 5.88 9.84 -8.62
N CYS A 189 5.53 11.04 -8.19
CA CYS A 189 4.15 11.48 -8.07
C CYS A 189 3.65 11.94 -9.45
N ASP A 190 2.35 12.18 -9.56
CA ASP A 190 1.71 12.45 -10.85
C ASP A 190 2.20 13.77 -11.46
N ASN A 191 2.37 14.78 -10.62
CA ASN A 191 2.72 16.13 -11.03
C ASN A 191 4.17 16.52 -10.69
N PHE A 192 4.89 15.67 -9.96
CA PHE A 192 6.26 15.97 -9.54
C PHE A 192 7.04 14.72 -9.13
N VAL A 193 8.35 14.87 -9.00
CA VAL A 193 9.23 13.87 -8.42
C VAL A 193 9.65 14.33 -7.02
N ALA A 194 9.33 13.54 -6.01
CA ALA A 194 9.82 13.71 -4.66
C ALA A 194 11.20 13.05 -4.55
N GLU A 195 12.14 13.72 -3.89
CA GLU A 195 13.45 13.17 -3.58
C GLU A 195 13.33 11.89 -2.75
N ALA A 196 14.41 11.11 -2.70
CA ALA A 196 14.47 9.91 -1.89
C ALA A 196 14.25 10.23 -0.39
N PHE A 197 13.81 9.21 0.34
CA PHE A 197 13.47 9.27 1.76
C PHE A 197 14.43 8.40 2.58
N GLU A 198 15.70 8.31 2.16
CA GLU A 198 16.71 7.50 2.85
C GLU A 198 16.91 7.92 4.32
N PRO A 199 17.00 9.22 4.66
CA PRO A 199 17.08 9.63 6.07
C PRO A 199 15.84 9.22 6.87
N GLU A 200 14.64 9.41 6.31
CA GLU A 200 13.39 9.02 6.95
C GLU A 200 13.25 7.50 7.10
N TYR A 201 13.79 6.74 6.13
CA TYR A 201 13.83 5.28 6.18
C TYR A 201 14.66 4.79 7.38
N GLU A 202 15.86 5.33 7.60
CA GLU A 202 16.70 4.97 8.75
C GLU A 202 16.00 5.30 10.08
N VAL A 203 15.38 6.48 10.18
CA VAL A 203 14.58 6.86 11.38
C VAL A 203 13.43 5.89 11.61
N LEU A 204 12.72 5.49 10.56
CA LEU A 204 11.62 4.53 10.65
C LEU A 204 12.10 3.15 11.10
N LEU A 205 13.29 2.69 10.69
CA LEU A 205 13.86 1.44 11.19
C LEU A 205 14.10 1.50 12.70
N ILE A 206 14.67 2.60 13.19
CA ILE A 206 14.93 2.79 14.63
C ILE A 206 13.62 2.87 15.41
N LEU A 207 12.60 3.58 14.89
CA LEU A 207 11.28 3.67 15.52
C LEU A 207 10.57 2.31 15.59
N ASN A 208 10.62 1.51 14.51
CA ASN A 208 10.03 0.16 14.51
C ASN A 208 10.77 -0.75 15.49
N LYS A 209 12.11 -0.71 15.50
CA LYS A 209 12.92 -1.45 16.47
C LYS A 209 12.57 -1.08 17.92
N ARG A 210 12.39 0.20 18.22
CA ARG A 210 11.95 0.64 19.55
C ARG A 210 10.61 -0.01 19.92
N LYS A 211 9.65 0.02 19.00
CA LYS A 211 8.31 -0.55 19.23
C LYS A 211 8.37 -2.06 19.47
N GLU A 212 9.17 -2.78 18.70
CA GLU A 212 9.37 -4.22 18.89
C GLU A 212 9.96 -4.54 20.27
N LEU A 213 10.97 -3.78 20.71
CA LEU A 213 11.58 -3.92 22.03
C LEU A 213 10.59 -3.58 23.16
N GLU A 214 9.78 -2.53 23.00
CA GLU A 214 8.71 -2.17 23.96
C GLU A 214 7.68 -3.30 24.09
N ASP A 215 7.21 -3.85 22.97
CA ASP A 215 6.23 -4.95 22.95
C ASP A 215 6.81 -6.23 23.56
N GLU A 216 8.08 -6.55 23.28
CA GLU A 216 8.74 -7.71 23.86
C GLU A 216 8.98 -7.54 25.36
N LEU A 217 9.36 -6.34 25.80
CA LEU A 217 9.55 -6.01 27.20
C LEU A 217 8.24 -6.17 27.99
N GLU A 218 7.13 -5.65 27.47
CA GLU A 218 5.80 -5.80 28.07
C GLU A 218 5.41 -7.29 28.20
N ARG A 219 5.60 -8.08 27.15
CA ARG A 219 5.34 -9.53 27.19
C ARG A 219 6.15 -10.26 28.26
N ILE A 220 7.45 -9.97 28.36
CA ILE A 220 8.32 -10.60 29.35
C ILE A 220 7.93 -10.17 30.77
N GLN A 221 7.59 -8.90 30.97
CA GLN A 221 7.11 -8.41 32.27
C GLN A 221 5.87 -9.17 32.73
N ASN A 222 4.87 -9.31 31.85
CA ASN A 222 3.65 -10.06 32.15
C ASN A 222 3.91 -11.54 32.47
N LEU A 223 4.87 -12.19 31.79
CA LEU A 223 5.25 -13.57 32.10
C LEU A 223 5.95 -13.68 33.46
N LEU A 224 6.82 -12.73 33.80
CA LEU A 224 7.55 -12.70 35.07
C LEU A 224 6.65 -12.48 36.30
N GLU A 225 5.43 -11.96 36.13
CA GLU A 225 4.44 -11.88 37.21
C GLU A 225 4.00 -13.26 37.72
N THR A 226 4.08 -14.28 36.85
CA THR A 226 3.60 -15.63 37.14
C THR A 226 4.71 -16.69 37.22
N ASN A 227 5.91 -16.37 36.72
CA ASN A 227 7.05 -17.29 36.68
C ASN A 227 8.37 -16.55 36.90
N GLN A 228 9.13 -16.90 37.94
CA GLN A 228 10.44 -16.31 38.24
C GLN A 228 11.56 -17.06 37.52
N ASP A 229 11.53 -17.07 36.18
CA ASP A 229 12.60 -17.62 35.35
C ASP A 229 13.77 -16.63 35.24
N GLN A 230 14.93 -17.02 35.76
CA GLN A 230 16.13 -16.21 35.76
C GLN A 230 16.62 -15.86 34.33
N ASN A 231 16.41 -16.73 33.34
CA ASN A 231 16.73 -16.44 31.95
C ASN A 231 15.85 -15.30 31.39
N MET A 232 14.59 -15.23 31.82
CA MET A 232 13.68 -14.15 31.41
C MET A 232 14.04 -12.82 32.08
N VAL A 233 14.57 -12.85 33.31
CA VAL A 233 15.11 -11.66 33.98
C VAL A 233 16.33 -11.11 33.24
N GLU A 234 17.26 -11.98 32.81
CA GLU A 234 18.42 -11.57 32.02
C GLU A 234 17.98 -10.96 30.68
N LYS A 235 17.08 -11.63 29.96
CA LYS A 235 16.54 -11.13 28.70
C LYS A 235 15.83 -9.77 28.85
N LYS A 236 15.07 -9.58 29.93
CA LYS A 236 14.45 -8.28 30.27
C LYS A 236 15.49 -7.17 30.40
N ASN A 237 16.60 -7.44 31.09
CA ASN A 237 17.67 -6.47 31.30
C ASN A 237 18.37 -6.13 29.98
N ASP A 238 18.57 -7.11 29.11
CA ASP A 238 19.16 -6.93 27.79
C ASP A 238 18.30 -6.02 26.92
N ILE A 239 17.00 -6.31 26.81
CA ILE A 239 16.05 -5.48 26.07
C ILE A 239 15.98 -4.07 26.64
N SER A 240 16.00 -3.92 27.97
CA SER A 240 15.96 -2.60 28.62
C SER A 240 17.21 -1.76 28.27
N ARG A 241 18.39 -2.40 28.21
CA ARG A 241 19.64 -1.72 27.78
C ARG A 241 19.60 -1.32 26.32
N GLU A 242 19.09 -2.20 25.45
CA GLU A 242 18.96 -1.91 24.03
C GLU A 242 17.94 -0.79 23.77
N LEU A 243 16.81 -0.80 24.47
CA LEU A 243 15.78 0.24 24.41
C LEU A 243 16.34 1.61 24.82
N GLN A 244 17.18 1.65 25.86
CA GLN A 244 17.88 2.87 26.26
C GLN A 244 18.81 3.38 25.15
N SER A 245 19.57 2.50 24.50
CA SER A 245 20.44 2.87 23.37
C SER A 245 19.65 3.45 22.20
N VAL A 246 18.55 2.79 21.83
CA VAL A 246 17.66 3.22 20.75
C VAL A 246 17.01 4.58 21.07
N SER A 247 16.63 4.80 22.33
CA SER A 247 16.05 6.07 22.78
C SER A 247 17.05 7.24 22.65
N VAL A 248 18.29 7.03 23.10
CA VAL A 248 19.38 8.02 22.95
C VAL A 248 19.67 8.33 21.48
N GLU A 249 19.62 7.32 20.61
CA GLU A 249 19.76 7.53 19.17
C GLU A 249 18.62 8.40 18.60
N LEU A 250 17.38 8.13 19.01
CA LEU A 250 16.19 8.88 18.57
C LEU A 250 16.17 10.34 19.04
N ASP A 251 16.76 10.65 20.19
CA ASP A 251 16.85 12.02 20.72
C ASP A 251 17.58 12.97 19.74
N ASN A 252 18.52 12.44 18.94
CA ASN A 252 19.24 13.23 17.93
C ASN A 252 18.33 13.77 16.82
N TYR A 253 17.20 13.11 16.56
CA TYR A 253 16.26 13.48 15.50
C TYR A 253 15.18 14.46 15.96
N LYS A 254 15.10 14.79 17.26
CA LYS A 254 14.15 15.76 17.83
C LYS A 254 12.71 15.50 17.38
N LEU A 255 12.27 14.25 17.48
CA LEU A 255 10.95 13.83 17.03
C LEU A 255 9.88 14.13 18.09
N VAL A 256 8.68 14.49 17.63
CA VAL A 256 7.47 14.58 18.46
C VAL A 256 6.39 13.67 17.90
N LEU A 257 5.73 12.92 18.78
CA LEU A 257 4.54 12.14 18.43
C LEU A 257 3.30 12.99 18.64
N ARG A 258 2.52 13.23 17.57
CA ARG A 258 1.24 13.95 17.62
C ARG A 258 0.23 13.23 16.75
N ASP A 259 -0.94 12.92 17.31
CA ASP A 259 -2.02 12.20 16.61
C ASP A 259 -1.57 10.87 16.00
N GLY A 260 -0.69 10.13 16.70
CA GLY A 260 -0.14 8.85 16.23
C GLY A 260 0.94 8.96 15.16
N ILE A 261 1.40 10.17 14.82
CA ILE A 261 2.38 10.43 13.76
C ILE A 261 3.61 11.13 14.32
N TYR A 262 4.80 10.58 14.05
CA TYR A 262 6.08 11.21 14.36
C TYR A 262 6.35 12.38 13.40
N ARG A 263 6.85 13.49 13.93
CA ARG A 263 7.23 14.68 13.17
C ARG A 263 8.54 15.25 13.69
N TYR A 264 9.35 15.83 12.81
CA TYR A 264 10.51 16.63 13.21
C TYR A 264 10.05 17.94 13.88
N MET A 265 10.72 18.33 14.97
CA MET A 265 10.51 19.64 15.64
C MET A 265 11.15 20.81 14.89
#